data_AF-A0A7X6Q2V3-F1
#
_entry.id   AF-A0A7X6Q2V3-F1
#
_cell.length_a   1.000
_cell.length_b   1.000
_cell.length_c   1.000
_cell.angle_alpha   90.00
_cell.angle_beta   90.00
_cell.angle_gamma   90.00
#
_symmetry.space_group_name_H-M   'P 1'
#
loop_
_entity.id
_entity.type
_entity.pdbx_description
1 polymer ?
#
loop_
_entity_poly.entity_id
_entity_poly.type
_entity_poly.pdbx_seq_one_letter_code
_entity_poly.pdbx_strand_id
1 'polypeptide(L)' 'MEKEKWVLCPICNNKTRIKVRPDTVLENFPLYCPKCKQETIINVTGQNVVAIKTSETK' A
#
# COMPACT_ATOMS: atom_id res chain seq x y z
N MET A 1 -2.92 -15.16 17.32
CA MET A 1 -3.90 -14.07 17.12
C MET A 1 -3.23 -13.00 16.27
N GLU A 2 -3.17 -13.23 14.96
CA GLU A 2 -2.47 -12.32 14.05
C GLU A 2 -3.33 -11.10 13.80
N LYS A 3 -2.87 -9.93 14.27
CA LYS A 3 -3.60 -8.67 14.18
C LYS A 3 -3.58 -8.18 12.74
N GLU A 4 -4.74 -8.24 12.09
CA GLU A 4 -4.97 -7.57 10.80
C GLU A 4 -4.61 -6.09 10.93
N LYS A 5 -3.86 -5.55 9.97
CA LYS A 5 -3.53 -4.12 9.92
C LYS A 5 -4.15 -3.47 8.70
N TRP A 6 -4.49 -2.20 8.84
CA TRP A 6 -4.92 -1.40 7.71
C TRP A 6 -3.70 -0.85 6.99
N VAL A 7 -3.71 -0.93 5.67
CA VAL A 7 -2.73 -0.25 4.83
C VAL A 7 -2.95 1.25 4.96
N LEU A 8 -1.88 1.99 5.21
CA LEU A 8 -1.89 3.45 5.20
C LEU A 8 -1.39 3.94 3.86
N CYS A 9 -1.96 5.02 3.35
CA CYS A 9 -1.47 5.64 2.12
C CYS A 9 -0.05 6.16 2.34
N PRO A 10 0.93 5.81 1.48
CA PRO A 10 2.33 6.25 1.64
C PRO A 10 2.52 7.76 1.45
N ILE A 11 1.53 8.46 0.88
CA ILE A 11 1.60 9.91 0.58
C ILE A 11 1.01 10.75 1.72
N CYS A 12 -0.16 10.38 2.22
CA CYS A 12 -0.89 11.18 3.22
C CYS A 12 -1.10 10.48 4.56
N ASN A 13 -0.54 9.27 4.74
CA ASN A 13 -0.74 8.41 5.91
C ASN A 13 -2.21 8.13 6.27
N ASN A 14 -3.14 8.43 5.36
CA ASN A 14 -4.55 8.24 5.62
C ASN A 14 -4.89 6.75 5.54
N LYS A 15 -5.78 6.31 6.43
CA LYS A 15 -6.27 4.93 6.46
C LYS A 15 -6.94 4.58 5.13
N THR A 16 -6.50 3.48 4.51
CA THR A 16 -7.12 2.95 3.29
C THR A 16 -8.21 1.94 3.63
N ARG A 17 -8.95 1.46 2.62
CA ARG A 17 -9.95 0.40 2.78
C ARG A 17 -9.36 -1.01 2.77
N ILE A 18 -8.04 -1.13 2.65
CA ILE A 18 -7.36 -2.42 2.50
C ILE A 18 -6.87 -2.86 3.87
N LYS A 19 -7.31 -4.05 4.30
CA LYS A 19 -6.73 -4.78 5.43
C LYS A 19 -5.77 -5.82 4.89
N VAL A 20 -4.65 -5.96 5.58
CA VAL A 20 -3.62 -6.96 5.27
C VAL A 20 -3.35 -7.81 6.50
N ARG A 21 -3.25 -9.11 6.26
CA ARG A 21 -2.82 -10.11 7.23
C ARG A 21 -1.32 -10.37 7.04
N PRO A 22 -0.64 -10.99 8.01
CA PRO A 22 0.80 -11.30 7.87
C PRO A 22 1.11 -12.33 6.77
N ASP A 23 0.15 -13.13 6.33
CA ASP A 23 0.26 -14.01 5.16
C ASP A 23 -0.12 -13.32 3.83
N THR A 24 -0.55 -12.06 3.87
CA THR A 24 -0.94 -11.32 2.65
C THR A 24 0.28 -10.79 1.90
N VAL A 25 0.32 -11.09 0.60
CA VAL A 25 1.28 -10.55 -0.36
C VAL A 25 0.52 -9.79 -1.44
N LEU A 26 0.90 -8.53 -1.68
CA LEU A 26 0.42 -7.71 -2.79
C LEU A 26 1.64 -7.25 -3.58
N GLU A 27 1.65 -7.48 -4.89
CA GLU A 27 2.74 -7.06 -5.77
C GLU A 27 2.20 -6.16 -6.87
N ASN A 28 2.91 -5.06 -7.15
CA ASN A 28 2.53 -4.04 -8.12
C ASN A 28 1.06 -3.59 -8.00
N PHE A 29 0.57 -3.51 -6.76
CA PHE A 29 -0.84 -3.25 -6.50
C PHE A 29 -1.15 -1.75 -6.63
N PRO A 30 -2.08 -1.33 -7.49
CA PRO A 30 -2.46 0.07 -7.62
C PRO A 30 -3.33 0.49 -6.43
N LEU A 31 -2.76 1.29 -5.53
CA LEU A 31 -3.47 1.88 -4.40
C LEU A 31 -3.98 3.27 -4.79
N TYR A 32 -5.29 3.38 -5.04
CA TYR A 32 -5.94 4.67 -5.18
C TYR A 32 -6.19 5.33 -3.82
N CYS A 33 -5.75 6.59 -3.68
CA CYS A 33 -6.05 7.39 -2.50
C CYS A 33 -7.04 8.52 -2.84
N PRO A 34 -8.28 8.51 -2.30
CA PRO A 34 -9.28 9.55 -2.59
C PRO A 34 -8.90 10.94 -2.06
N LYS A 35 -8.02 11.02 -1.03
CA LYS A 35 -7.49 12.31 -0.55
C LYS A 35 -6.44 12.88 -1.49
N CYS A 36 -5.52 12.04 -1.96
CA CYS A 36 -4.44 12.46 -2.86
C CYS A 36 -4.89 12.53 -4.33
N LYS A 37 -6.05 11.93 -4.67
CA LYS A 37 -6.62 11.82 -6.02
C LYS A 37 -5.63 11.26 -7.04
N GLN A 38 -4.75 10.37 -6.58
CA GLN A 38 -3.73 9.72 -7.40
C GLN A 38 -3.63 8.25 -7.01
N GLU A 39 -3.19 7.44 -7.96
CA GLU A 39 -2.83 6.05 -7.74
C GLU A 39 -1.34 5.93 -7.45
N THR A 40 -0.99 5.02 -6.54
CA THR A 40 0.39 4.70 -6.23
C THR A 40 0.54 3.20 -6.26
N ILE A 41 1.54 2.72 -6.99
CA ILE A 41 1.85 1.29 -6.99
C ILE A 41 2.53 0.95 -5.67
N ILE A 42 2.00 -0.04 -4.96
CA ILE A 42 2.55 -0.52 -3.70
C ILE A 42 2.84 -2.02 -3.75
N ASN A 43 3.83 -2.43 -2.98
CA ASN A 43 4.03 -3.82 -2.60
C ASN A 43 3.69 -3.98 -1.12
N VAL A 44 3.01 -5.06 -0.76
CA VAL A 44 2.77 -5.43 0.63
C VAL A 44 3.30 -6.83 0.90
N THR A 45 4.14 -6.98 1.92
CA THR A 45 4.63 -8.28 2.39
C THR A 45 4.60 -8.32 3.91
N GLY A 46 3.85 -9.27 4.50
CA GLY A 46 3.84 -9.43 5.96
C GLY A 46 3.35 -8.20 6.73
N GLN A 47 2.44 -7.41 6.16
CA GLN A 47 1.96 -6.09 6.65
C GLN A 47 2.91 -4.91 6.42
N ASN A 48 4.07 -5.10 5.78
CA ASN A 48 4.94 -3.99 5.38
C ASN A 48 4.48 -3.44 4.03
N VAL A 49 4.13 -2.16 3.99
CA VAL A 49 3.71 -1.46 2.78
C VAL A 49 4.90 -0.69 2.23
N VAL A 50 5.29 -0.98 0.99
CA VAL A 50 6.38 -0.30 0.28
C VAL A 50 5.79 0.36 -0.96
N ALA A 51 5.94 1.68 -1.08
CA ALA A 51 5.56 2.38 -2.30
C ALA A 51 6.63 2.16 -3.38
N ILE A 52 6.23 1.64 -4.53
CA ILE A 52 7.07 1.59 -5.71
C ILE A 52 6.99 2.98 -6.33
N LYS A 53 7.99 3.80 -6.07
CA LYS A 53 8.24 4.95 -6.94
C LYS A 53 8.72 4.35 -8.25
N THR A 54 7.98 4.60 -9.33
CA THR A 54 8.49 4.40 -10.68
C THR A 54 9.66 5.36 -10.82
N SER A 55 10.85 4.90 -10.45
CA SER A 55 12.10 5.59 -10.74
C SER A 55 12.17 5.65 -12.25
N GLU A 56 11.89 6.82 -12.81
CA GLU A 56 12.22 7.15 -14.19
C GLU A 56 13.69 6.83 -14.41
N THR A 57 13.97 5.82 -15.23
CA THR A 57 15.30 5.65 -15.82
C THR A 57 15.16 5.09 -17.23
N LYS A 58 14.81 5.97 -18.17
CA LYS A 58 15.66 6.26 -19.34
C LYS A 58 15.17 7.46 -20.12
#